data_AF-A0A6M0QYA5-F1
#
_entry.id   AF-A0A6M0QYA5-F1
#
_cell.length_a   1.000
_cell.length_b   1.000
_cell.length_c   1.000
_cell.angle_alpha   90.00
_cell.angle_beta   90.00
_cell.angle_gamma   90.00
#
_symmetry.space_group_name_H-M   'P 1'
#
loop_
_entity.id
_entity.type
_entity.pdbx_description
1 polymer ?
#
loop_
_entity_poly.entity_id
_entity_poly.type
_entity_poly.pdbx_seq_one_letter_code
_entity_poly.pdbx_strand_id
1 'polypeptide(L)'
;MKSMKIPNKAVIALASSFLVAGLLAIAFNLLPFTAFLWALGLGAIVLLLGFVGNATGLIGAGDAKFAAVMAPFFIGADLRFVLGLFSACLLAAFASHRLMGRVPAFRRATAEWASWTHKDFPMGLALAGTLIFYLLAALMPLFQG
;
A
#
# COMPACT_ATOMS: atom_id res chain seq x y z
N MET A 1 5.84 -9.08 8.49
CA MET A 1 7.09 -8.98 9.29
C MET A 1 7.68 -10.34 9.60
N LYS A 2 6.89 -11.28 10.16
CA LYS A 2 7.36 -12.66 10.43
C LYS A 2 7.97 -13.38 9.22
N SER A 3 7.25 -13.41 8.11
CA SER A 3 7.68 -14.11 6.88
C SER A 3 8.33 -13.21 5.84
N MET A 4 8.40 -11.89 6.07
CA MET A 4 8.85 -10.89 5.08
C MET A 4 8.13 -10.98 3.71
N LYS A 5 6.95 -11.59 3.66
CA LYS A 5 6.16 -11.78 2.43
C LYS A 5 4.80 -11.11 2.59
N ILE A 6 4.35 -10.43 1.54
CA ILE A 6 2.96 -10.01 1.41
C ILE A 6 2.16 -11.22 0.92
N PRO A 7 1.19 -11.73 1.70
CA PRO A 7 0.42 -12.89 1.29
C PRO A 7 -0.51 -12.54 0.12
N ASN A 8 -0.59 -13.42 -0.89
CA ASN A 8 -1.50 -13.22 -2.04
C ASN A 8 -2.96 -12.98 -1.61
N LYS A 9 -3.38 -13.58 -0.49
CA LYS A 9 -4.71 -13.34 0.10
C LYS A 9 -4.95 -11.86 0.41
N ALA A 10 -3.95 -11.13 0.88
CA ALA A 10 -4.08 -9.70 1.16
C ALA A 10 -4.19 -8.89 -0.14
N VAL A 11 -3.40 -9.23 -1.17
CA VAL A 11 -3.46 -8.60 -2.49
C VAL A 11 -4.84 -8.81 -3.13
N ILE A 12 -5.34 -10.05 -3.11
CA ILE A 12 -6.67 -10.39 -3.63
C ILE A 12 -7.76 -9.69 -2.83
N ALA A 13 -7.68 -9.70 -1.49
CA ALA A 13 -8.65 -9.01 -0.65
C ALA A 13 -8.70 -7.51 -0.96
N LEU A 14 -7.55 -6.86 -1.16
CA LEU A 14 -7.50 -5.44 -1.49
C LEU A 14 -8.09 -5.16 -2.89
N ALA A 15 -7.72 -5.95 -3.89
CA ALA A 15 -8.28 -5.84 -5.24
C ALA A 15 -9.82 -6.04 -5.22
N SER A 16 -10.29 -7.08 -4.55
CA SER A 16 -11.73 -7.35 -4.39
C SER A 16 -12.43 -6.20 -3.65
N SER A 17 -11.81 -5.62 -2.63
CA SER A 17 -12.40 -4.47 -1.91
C SER A 17 -12.59 -3.26 -2.82
N PHE A 18 -11.61 -2.96 -3.68
CA PHE A 18 -11.72 -1.86 -4.65
C PHE A 18 -12.83 -2.14 -5.68
N LEU A 19 -12.86 -3.35 -6.23
CA LEU A 19 -13.87 -3.74 -7.22
C LEU A 19 -15.28 -3.66 -6.64
N VAL A 20 -15.51 -4.23 -5.46
CA VAL A 20 -16.82 -4.20 -4.80
C VAL A 20 -17.22 -2.75 -4.47
N ALA A 21 -16.33 -1.98 -3.84
CA ALA A 21 -16.62 -0.60 -3.48
C ALA A 21 -16.88 0.28 -4.71
N GLY A 22 -16.07 0.14 -5.76
CA GLY A 22 -16.23 0.90 -7.00
C GLY A 22 -17.49 0.53 -7.77
N LEU A 23 -17.85 -0.76 -7.85
CA LEU A 23 -19.10 -1.21 -8.47
C LEU A 23 -20.32 -0.70 -7.70
N LEU A 24 -20.28 -0.72 -6.36
CA LEU A 24 -21.33 -0.10 -5.54
C LEU A 24 -21.40 1.41 -5.79
N ALA A 25 -20.26 2.11 -5.84
CA ALA A 25 -20.23 3.55 -6.12
C ALA A 25 -20.81 3.90 -7.50
N ILE A 26 -20.55 3.07 -8.53
CA ILE A 26 -21.19 3.22 -9.84
C ILE A 26 -22.70 2.97 -9.74
N ALA A 27 -23.12 1.90 -9.06
CA ALA A 27 -24.54 1.55 -8.92
C ALA A 27 -25.36 2.64 -8.21
N PHE A 28 -24.77 3.32 -7.23
CA PHE A 28 -25.37 4.47 -6.54
C PHE A 28 -25.13 5.81 -7.25
N ASN A 29 -24.58 5.81 -8.46
CA ASN A 29 -24.28 7.00 -9.25
C ASN A 29 -23.34 8.01 -8.55
N LEU A 30 -22.49 7.52 -7.64
CA LEU A 30 -21.46 8.27 -6.92
C LEU A 30 -20.14 8.37 -7.71
N LEU A 31 -19.92 7.43 -8.64
CA LEU A 31 -18.69 7.35 -9.43
C LEU A 31 -19.02 7.11 -10.91
N PRO A 32 -18.54 7.96 -11.84
CA PRO A 32 -18.69 7.71 -13.26
C PRO A 32 -17.96 6.42 -13.69
N PHE A 33 -18.60 5.63 -14.55
CA PHE A 33 -18.00 4.37 -15.06
C PHE A 33 -16.61 4.60 -15.69
N THR A 34 -16.45 5.69 -16.43
CA THR A 34 -15.15 6.07 -17.04
C THR A 34 -14.07 6.31 -15.98
N ALA A 35 -14.38 6.94 -14.85
CA ALA A 35 -13.41 7.18 -13.78
C ALA A 35 -12.97 5.85 -13.13
N PHE A 36 -13.91 4.92 -12.96
CA PHE A 36 -13.59 3.57 -12.49
C PHE A 36 -12.67 2.82 -13.45
N LEU A 37 -12.89 2.89 -14.77
CA LEU A 37 -11.99 2.31 -15.76
C LEU A 37 -10.58 2.93 -15.71
N TRP A 38 -10.47 4.24 -15.54
CA TRP A 38 -9.17 4.89 -15.38
C TRP A 38 -8.45 4.46 -14.09
N ALA A 39 -9.19 4.22 -13.01
CA ALA A 39 -8.62 3.69 -11.77
C ALA A 39 -8.05 2.27 -11.99
N LEU A 40 -8.76 1.40 -12.70
CA LEU A 40 -8.25 0.08 -13.09
C LEU A 40 -7.06 0.19 -14.03
N GLY A 41 -7.09 1.13 -14.98
CA GLY A 41 -5.99 1.45 -15.88
C GLY A 41 -4.73 1.88 -15.12
N LEU A 42 -4.88 2.72 -14.09
CA LEU A 42 -3.79 3.11 -13.20
C LEU A 42 -3.21 1.89 -12.47
N GLY A 43 -4.06 0.99 -11.97
CA GLY A 43 -3.62 -0.29 -11.40
C GLY A 43 -2.81 -1.14 -12.38
N ALA A 44 -3.25 -1.24 -13.63
CA ALA A 44 -2.54 -1.97 -14.69
C ALA A 44 -1.18 -1.31 -15.04
N ILE A 45 -1.13 0.02 -15.12
CA ILE A 45 0.12 0.76 -15.36
C ILE A 45 1.11 0.50 -14.23
N VAL A 46 0.67 0.60 -12.96
CA VAL A 46 1.54 0.34 -11.81
C VAL A 46 1.99 -1.12 -11.77
N LEU A 47 1.14 -2.07 -12.18
CA LEU A 47 1.55 -3.47 -12.31
C LEU A 47 2.64 -3.66 -13.35
N LEU A 48 2.52 -3.01 -14.51
CA LEU A 48 3.53 -3.07 -15.57
C LEU A 48 4.86 -2.48 -15.10
N LEU A 49 4.83 -1.29 -14.47
CA LEU A 49 6.02 -0.66 -13.90
C LEU A 49 6.64 -1.53 -12.80
N GLY A 50 5.82 -2.09 -11.92
CA GLY A 50 6.25 -2.99 -10.86
C GLY A 50 6.85 -4.30 -11.40
N PHE A 51 6.31 -4.83 -12.50
CA PHE A 51 6.85 -6.00 -13.18
C PHE A 51 8.25 -5.72 -13.75
N VAL A 52 8.43 -4.59 -14.44
CA VAL A 52 9.74 -4.15 -14.95
C VAL A 52 10.73 -3.89 -13.81
N GLY A 53 10.28 -3.24 -12.73
CA GLY A 53 11.08 -3.01 -11.52
C GLY A 53 11.50 -4.31 -10.83
N ASN A 54 10.63 -5.32 -10.81
CA ASN A 54 10.97 -6.64 -10.29
C ASN A 54 11.94 -7.40 -11.21
N ALA A 55 11.77 -7.30 -12.53
CA ALA A 55 12.68 -7.93 -13.50
C ALA A 55 14.11 -7.37 -13.41
N THR A 56 14.25 -6.11 -13.00
CA THR A 56 15.54 -5.44 -12.78
C THR A 56 16.07 -5.57 -11.34
N GLY A 57 15.33 -6.24 -10.44
CA GLY A 57 15.73 -6.46 -9.05
C GLY A 57 15.56 -5.25 -8.12
N LEU A 58 14.89 -4.19 -8.57
CA LEU A 58 14.65 -2.96 -7.80
C LEU A 58 13.52 -3.10 -6.77
N ILE A 59 12.48 -3.87 -7.11
CA ILE A 59 11.26 -4.00 -6.31
C ILE A 59 10.91 -5.49 -6.15
N GLY A 60 10.56 -5.93 -4.94
CA GLY A 60 10.10 -7.29 -4.72
C GLY A 60 8.76 -7.56 -5.41
N ALA A 61 8.58 -8.75 -5.99
CA ALA A 61 7.34 -9.14 -6.67
C ALA A 61 6.07 -8.99 -5.80
N GLY A 62 6.19 -9.17 -4.48
CA GLY A 62 5.07 -8.96 -3.54
C GLY A 62 4.69 -7.49 -3.44
N ASP A 63 5.67 -6.60 -3.29
CA ASP A 63 5.46 -5.15 -3.17
C ASP A 63 4.92 -4.57 -4.48
N ALA A 64 5.43 -5.02 -5.62
CA ALA A 64 4.94 -4.63 -6.94
C ALA A 64 3.45 -4.95 -7.12
N LYS A 65 3.03 -6.17 -6.76
CA LYS A 65 1.62 -6.59 -6.85
C LYS A 65 0.74 -5.82 -5.88
N PHE A 66 1.21 -5.59 -4.65
CA PHE A 66 0.45 -4.81 -3.66
C PHE A 66 0.30 -3.35 -4.08
N ALA A 67 1.38 -2.71 -4.56
CA ALA A 67 1.35 -1.36 -5.12
C ALA A 67 0.35 -1.25 -6.27
N ALA A 68 0.32 -2.24 -7.17
CA ALA A 68 -0.62 -2.27 -8.29
C ALA A 68 -2.09 -2.32 -7.86
N VAL A 69 -2.43 -3.09 -6.82
CA VAL A 69 -3.82 -3.20 -6.36
C VAL A 69 -4.26 -2.05 -5.44
N MET A 70 -3.32 -1.33 -4.81
CA MET A 70 -3.64 -0.10 -4.07
C MET A 70 -3.69 1.15 -4.97
N ALA A 71 -3.01 1.13 -6.13
CA ALA A 71 -2.96 2.26 -7.05
C ALA A 71 -4.33 2.83 -7.47
N PRO A 72 -5.38 2.01 -7.75
CA PRO A 72 -6.69 2.52 -8.13
C PRO A 72 -7.35 3.43 -7.09
N PHE A 73 -7.01 3.30 -5.81
CA PHE A 73 -7.55 4.16 -4.74
C PHE A 73 -7.04 5.61 -4.84
N PHE A 74 -5.94 5.85 -5.54
CA PHE A 74 -5.35 7.17 -5.74
C PHE A 74 -5.79 7.82 -7.06
N ILE A 75 -6.82 7.30 -7.72
CA ILE A 75 -7.33 7.92 -8.94
C ILE A 75 -7.74 9.37 -8.68
N GLY A 76 -7.20 10.30 -9.46
CA GLY A 76 -7.43 11.74 -9.28
C GLY A 76 -6.66 12.39 -8.12
N ALA A 77 -5.82 11.64 -7.39
CA ALA A 77 -4.98 12.20 -6.33
C ALA A 77 -3.83 13.05 -6.89
N ASP A 78 -3.44 14.09 -6.14
CA ASP A 78 -2.19 14.81 -6.42
C ASP A 78 -0.98 13.89 -6.20
N LEU A 79 -0.16 13.72 -7.24
CA LEU A 79 0.98 12.81 -7.18
C LEU A 79 2.03 13.24 -6.13
N ARG A 80 2.24 14.54 -5.94
CA ARG A 80 3.21 15.05 -4.95
C ARG A 80 2.74 14.73 -3.54
N PHE A 81 1.44 14.87 -3.29
CA PHE A 81 0.83 14.46 -2.02
C PHE A 81 1.02 12.96 -1.76
N VAL A 82 0.70 12.09 -2.74
CA VAL A 82 0.84 10.63 -2.57
C VAL A 82 2.29 10.24 -2.33
N LEU A 83 3.25 10.80 -3.08
CA LEU A 83 4.67 10.52 -2.90
C LEU A 83 5.20 11.06 -1.56
N GLY A 84 4.75 12.24 -1.13
CA GLY A 84 5.07 12.82 0.17
C GLY A 84 4.53 11.96 1.32
N LEU A 85 3.26 11.54 1.23
CA LEU A 85 2.63 10.65 2.20
C LEU A 85 3.32 9.29 2.26
N PHE A 86 3.65 8.70 1.11
CA PHE A 86 4.40 7.46 1.04
C PHE A 86 5.77 7.59 1.70
N SER A 87 6.49 8.69 1.44
CA SER A 87 7.80 8.96 2.06
C SER A 87 7.68 9.09 3.58
N ALA A 88 6.67 9.81 4.08
CA ALA A 88 6.39 9.93 5.50
C ALA A 88 6.07 8.57 6.13
N CYS A 89 5.21 7.77 5.48
CA CYS A 89 4.85 6.43 5.94
C CYS A 89 6.05 5.49 5.95
N LEU A 90 6.93 5.58 4.95
CA LEU A 90 8.16 4.79 4.87
C LEU A 90 9.09 5.10 6.04
N LEU A 91 9.36 6.38 6.30
CA LEU A 91 10.20 6.80 7.41
C LEU A 91 9.58 6.41 8.76
N ALA A 92 8.28 6.64 8.94
CA ALA A 92 7.57 6.29 10.17
C ALA A 92 7.55 4.77 10.40
N ALA A 93 7.27 3.97 9.37
CA ALA A 93 7.26 2.51 9.48
C ALA A 93 8.65 1.95 9.76
N PHE A 94 9.68 2.50 9.10
CA PHE A 94 11.07 2.14 9.35
C PHE A 94 11.49 2.48 10.79
N ALA A 95 11.26 3.72 11.23
CA ALA A 95 11.60 4.16 12.58
C ALA A 95 10.86 3.32 13.62
N SER A 96 9.54 3.13 13.47
CA SER A 96 8.72 2.33 14.38
C SER A 96 9.21 0.89 14.49
N HIS A 97 9.52 0.26 13.35
CA HIS A 97 10.06 -1.11 13.33
C HIS A 97 11.40 -1.21 14.08
N ARG A 98 12.33 -0.27 13.82
CA ARG A 98 13.64 -0.24 14.48
C ARG A 98 13.57 0.09 15.96
N LEU A 99 12.64 0.96 16.38
CA LEU A 99 12.42 1.27 17.79
C LEU A 99 11.80 0.07 18.51
N MET A 100 10.83 -0.60 17.89
CA MET A 100 10.18 -1.76 18.48
C MET A 100 11.15 -2.94 18.65
N GLY A 101 12.10 -3.11 17.73
CA GLY A 101 13.18 -4.09 17.87
C GLY A 101 14.11 -3.87 19.08
N ARG A 102 14.12 -2.66 19.66
CA ARG A 102 14.88 -2.33 20.89
C ARG A 102 14.11 -2.62 22.18
N VAL A 103 12.80 -2.85 22.11
CA VAL A 103 11.97 -3.17 23.27
C VAL A 103 12.18 -4.66 23.62
N PRO A 104 12.81 -5.01 24.75
CA PRO A 104 13.22 -6.40 25.01
C PRO A 104 12.05 -7.37 25.08
N ALA A 105 10.92 -6.96 25.67
CA ALA A 105 9.72 -7.78 25.74
C ALA A 105 9.17 -8.12 24.34
N PHE A 106 9.07 -7.11 23.46
CA PHE A 106 8.59 -7.31 22.10
C PHE A 106 9.57 -8.12 21.25
N ARG A 107 10.87 -7.82 21.34
CA ARG A 107 11.91 -8.51 20.57
C ARG A 107 11.99 -10.00 20.92
N ARG A 108 11.75 -10.36 22.19
CA ARG A 108 11.64 -11.76 22.64
C ARG A 108 10.34 -12.42 22.17
N ALA A 109 9.21 -11.74 22.27
CA ALA A 109 7.91 -12.26 21.84
C ALA A 109 7.82 -12.49 20.32
N THR A 110 8.65 -11.79 19.54
CA THR A 110 8.71 -11.88 18.09
C THR A 110 10.06 -12.43 17.61
N ALA A 111 10.70 -13.27 18.42
CA ALA A 111 12.05 -13.75 18.17
C ALA A 111 12.22 -14.41 16.79
N GLU A 112 11.17 -15.06 16.30
CA GLU A 112 11.11 -15.81 15.06
C GLU A 112 10.84 -14.94 13.82
N TRP A 113 10.66 -13.62 13.97
CA TRP A 113 10.39 -12.78 12.81
C TRP A 113 11.64 -12.57 11.95
N ALA A 114 11.53 -12.93 10.68
CA ALA A 114 12.60 -12.74 9.70
C ALA A 114 13.03 -11.27 9.56
N SER A 115 12.11 -10.32 9.76
CA SER A 115 12.41 -8.88 9.65
C SER A 115 13.50 -8.36 10.59
N TRP A 116 13.88 -9.12 11.63
CA TRP A 116 14.93 -8.68 12.56
C TRP A 116 16.35 -8.89 12.05
N THR A 117 16.56 -9.89 11.19
CA THR A 117 17.88 -10.28 10.70
C THR A 117 18.00 -10.13 9.19
N HIS A 118 16.89 -9.97 8.49
CA HIS A 118 16.87 -9.73 7.05
C HIS A 118 17.44 -8.35 6.70
N LYS A 119 18.18 -8.27 5.59
CA LYS A 119 18.75 -7.01 5.09
C LYS A 119 17.67 -6.00 4.66
N ASP A 120 16.60 -6.51 4.06
CA ASP A 120 15.54 -5.69 3.47
C ASP A 120 14.48 -5.33 4.52
N PHE A 121 13.85 -4.18 4.34
CA PHE A 121 12.76 -3.69 5.18
C PHE A 121 11.40 -4.23 4.70
N PRO A 122 10.46 -4.61 5.59
CA PRO A 122 9.12 -5.03 5.21
C PRO A 122 8.29 -3.86 4.65
N MET A 123 8.41 -3.60 3.36
CA MET A 123 7.74 -2.51 2.64
C MET A 123 6.22 -2.50 2.77
N GLY A 124 5.60 -3.66 2.99
CA GLY A 124 4.16 -3.76 3.23
C GLY A 124 3.65 -2.88 4.38
N LEU A 125 4.48 -2.55 5.40
CA LEU A 125 4.09 -1.60 6.46
C LEU A 125 3.91 -0.18 5.91
N ALA A 126 4.85 0.27 5.08
CA ALA A 126 4.82 1.59 4.47
C ALA A 126 3.68 1.70 3.46
N LEU A 127 3.52 0.69 2.59
CA LEU A 127 2.45 0.65 1.59
C LEU A 127 1.05 0.63 2.22
N ALA A 128 0.83 -0.23 3.22
CA ALA A 128 -0.43 -0.27 3.95
C ALA A 128 -0.70 1.03 4.71
N GLY A 129 0.31 1.58 5.40
CA GLY A 129 0.19 2.87 6.08
C GLY A 129 -0.19 4.01 5.13
N THR A 130 0.43 4.05 3.95
CA THR A 130 0.13 5.05 2.91
C THR A 130 -1.33 4.98 2.48
N LEU A 131 -1.84 3.79 2.18
CA LEU A 131 -3.24 3.62 1.79
C LEU A 131 -4.20 3.99 2.93
N ILE A 132 -3.93 3.53 4.15
CA ILE A 132 -4.78 3.82 5.32
C ILE A 132 -4.84 5.32 5.57
N PHE A 133 -3.68 5.99 5.65
CA PHE A 133 -3.65 7.43 5.92
C PHE A 133 -4.20 8.26 4.77
N TYR A 134 -4.05 7.81 3.52
CA TYR A 134 -4.69 8.45 2.37
C TYR A 134 -6.22 8.42 2.49
N LEU A 135 -6.79 7.25 2.78
CA LEU A 135 -8.24 7.10 2.95
C LEU A 135 -8.76 7.88 4.17
N LEU A 136 -8.00 7.90 5.27
CA LEU A 136 -8.35 8.72 6.44
C LEU A 136 -8.29 10.22 6.12
N ALA A 137 -7.29 10.68 5.36
CA ALA A 137 -7.19 12.07 4.92
C ALA A 137 -8.38 12.46 4.04
N ALA A 138 -8.81 11.57 3.14
CA ALA A 138 -9.99 11.79 2.30
C ALA A 138 -11.31 11.88 3.08
N LEU A 139 -11.38 11.29 4.28
CA LEU A 139 -12.55 11.35 5.16
C LEU A 139 -12.54 12.53 6.15
N MET A 140 -11.42 13.25 6.29
CA MET A 140 -11.32 14.35 7.25
C MET A 140 -11.87 15.67 6.68
N PRO A 141 -12.76 16.38 7.43
CA PRO A 141 -13.32 17.67 7.00
C PRO A 141 -12.30 18.78 6.76
N LEU A 142 -11.12 18.70 7.38
CA LEU A 142 -10.06 19.73 7.29
C LEU A 142 -9.41 19.84 5.90
N PHE A 143 -9.68 18.91 4.98
CA PHE A 143 -9.15 18.92 3.60
C PHE A 143 -10.20 19.28 2.54
N GLN A 144 -11.42 19.68 2.94
CA GLN A 144 -12.50 20.11 2.04
C GLN A 144 -12.60 21.64 1.88
N GLY A 145 -11.52 22.37 2.19
CA GLY A 145 -11.43 23.82 2.03
C GLY A 145 -11.04 24.25 0.62
#